data_AF-A0A0G0QBZ9-F1
#
_entry.id   AF-A0A0G0QBZ9-F1
#
_cell.length_a   1.000
_cell.length_b   1.000
_cell.length_c   1.000
_cell.angle_alpha   90.00
_cell.angle_beta   90.00
_cell.angle_gamma   90.00
#
_symmetry.space_group_name_H-M   'P 1'
#
loop_
_entity.id
_entity.type
_entity.pdbx_description
1 polymer ?
#
loop_
_entity_poly.entity_id
_entity_poly.type
_entity_poly.pdbx_seq_one_letter_code
_entity_poly.pdbx_strand_id
1 'polypeptide(L)'
;MSPTKLFSLNYLFDVYPGSSFYYMLPLIIFFLILILGSFYLEKIIKGLPYRVSLQRVLPHFSGKIRFLGILGFVFLWVRYENLPYLAMRFFLLVYLLYIGWVIGFSIYKYKKVLPVVLKHEHQQKNRKNYLPQAKKKTKKKR
;
A
#
# COMPACT_ATOMS: atom_id res chain seq x y z
N MET A 1 -32.26 1.83 -2.65
CA MET A 1 -31.70 3.15 -2.28
C MET A 1 -31.31 3.86 -3.57
N SER A 2 -31.86 5.04 -3.88
CA SER A 2 -31.55 5.75 -5.14
C SER A 2 -30.05 6.13 -5.16
N PRO A 3 -29.32 5.91 -6.28
CA PRO A 3 -27.87 6.14 -6.34
C PRO A 3 -27.48 7.61 -6.06
N THR A 4 -28.37 8.55 -6.34
CA THR A 4 -28.20 9.98 -6.07
C THR A 4 -28.17 10.33 -4.58
N LYS A 5 -28.79 9.52 -3.71
CA LYS A 5 -28.78 9.76 -2.25
C LYS A 5 -27.40 9.51 -1.62
N LEU A 6 -26.58 8.64 -2.22
CA LEU A 6 -25.25 8.29 -1.73
C LEU A 6 -24.26 9.47 -1.80
N PHE A 7 -24.50 10.41 -2.72
CA PHE A 7 -23.66 11.59 -2.92
C PHE A 7 -24.26 12.88 -2.34
N SER A 8 -25.37 12.78 -1.60
CA SER A 8 -25.92 13.97 -0.95
C SER A 8 -25.03 14.43 0.20
N LEU A 9 -24.75 15.75 0.29
CA LEU A 9 -23.89 16.31 1.34
C LEU A 9 -24.38 15.91 2.73
N ASN A 10 -25.69 16.01 2.98
CA ASN A 10 -26.30 15.66 4.25
C ASN A 10 -26.06 14.18 4.63
N TYR A 11 -25.96 13.28 3.65
CA TYR A 11 -25.69 11.86 3.90
C TYR A 11 -24.21 11.56 4.20
N LEU A 12 -23.29 12.32 3.61
CA LEU A 12 -21.84 12.13 3.75
C LEU A 12 -21.27 12.79 5.02
N PHE A 13 -21.80 13.96 5.38
CA PHE A 13 -21.40 14.78 6.52
C PHE A 13 -22.31 14.61 7.75
N ASP A 14 -23.13 13.56 7.76
CA ASP A 14 -23.93 13.21 8.92
C ASP A 14 -23.01 12.90 10.12
N VAL A 15 -23.19 13.64 11.21
CA VAL A 15 -22.38 13.52 12.43
C VAL A 15 -22.68 12.20 13.15
N TYR A 16 -23.92 11.70 13.03
CA TYR A 16 -24.39 10.48 13.68
C TYR A 16 -25.02 9.53 12.64
N PRO A 17 -24.21 8.87 11.80
CA PRO A 17 -24.71 8.09 10.66
C PRO A 17 -25.44 6.79 11.01
N GLY A 18 -25.82 6.59 12.29
CA GLY A 18 -26.50 5.42 12.83
C GLY A 18 -25.61 4.18 12.94
N SER A 19 -25.88 3.34 13.94
CA SER A 19 -25.14 2.09 14.18
C SER A 19 -25.41 0.99 13.14
N SER A 20 -26.55 1.05 12.43
CA SER A 20 -26.95 0.06 11.43
C SER A 20 -26.28 0.30 10.08
N PHE A 21 -24.99 -0.07 9.97
CA PHE A 21 -24.24 0.05 8.73
C PHE A 21 -24.23 -1.25 7.92
N TYR A 22 -25.02 -1.29 6.84
CA TYR A 22 -25.17 -2.47 5.98
C TYR A 22 -23.83 -3.01 5.41
N TYR A 23 -22.86 -2.13 5.14
CA TYR A 23 -21.57 -2.52 4.56
C TYR A 23 -20.48 -2.85 5.59
N MET A 24 -20.83 -2.97 6.88
CA MET A 24 -19.85 -3.25 7.93
C MET A 24 -19.13 -4.58 7.70
N LEU A 25 -19.88 -5.66 7.46
CA LEU A 25 -19.32 -7.01 7.27
C LEU A 25 -18.46 -7.10 5.99
N PRO A 26 -18.89 -6.60 4.81
CA PRO A 26 -18.03 -6.51 3.62
C PRO A 26 -16.72 -5.75 3.86
N LEU A 27 -16.74 -4.63 4.59
CA LEU A 27 -15.53 -3.86 4.89
C LEU A 27 -14.58 -4.60 5.83
N ILE A 28 -15.11 -5.30 6.84
CA ILE A 28 -14.32 -6.16 7.71
C ILE A 28 -13.58 -7.21 6.88
N ILE A 29 -14.28 -7.92 5.99
CA ILE A 29 -13.69 -8.91 5.10
C ILE A 29 -12.62 -8.27 4.21
N PHE A 30 -12.92 -7.11 3.62
CA PHE A 30 -11.99 -6.38 2.77
C PHE A 30 -10.67 -6.02 3.50
N PHE A 31 -10.74 -5.45 4.70
CA PHE A 31 -9.54 -5.12 5.48
C PHE A 31 -8.81 -6.36 5.97
N LEU A 32 -9.53 -7.43 6.31
CA LEU A 32 -8.93 -8.72 6.67
C LEU A 32 -8.10 -9.28 5.48
N ILE A 33 -8.66 -9.25 4.27
CA ILE A 33 -7.98 -9.67 3.04
C ILE A 33 -6.75 -8.79 2.78
N LEU A 34 -6.82 -7.47 3.00
CA LEU A 34 -5.65 -6.60 2.87
C LEU A 34 -4.53 -6.98 3.85
N ILE A 35 -4.87 -7.25 5.11
CA ILE A 35 -3.89 -7.66 6.12
C ILE A 35 -3.28 -9.01 5.75
N LEU A 36 -4.10 -10.04 5.51
CA LEU A 36 -3.62 -11.38 5.16
C LEU A 36 -2.84 -11.37 3.84
N GLY A 37 -3.35 -10.65 2.83
CA GLY A 37 -2.69 -10.43 1.56
C GLY A 37 -1.34 -9.75 1.71
N SER A 38 -1.17 -8.84 2.68
CA SER A 38 0.12 -8.21 2.97
C SER A 38 1.19 -9.22 3.40
N PHE A 39 0.83 -10.21 4.23
CA PHE A 39 1.75 -11.26 4.68
C PHE A 39 2.13 -12.18 3.52
N TYR A 40 1.14 -12.55 2.70
CA TYR A 40 1.37 -13.36 1.51
C TYR A 40 2.29 -12.65 0.50
N LEU A 41 2.04 -11.36 0.24
CA LEU A 41 2.89 -10.52 -0.61
C LEU A 41 4.31 -10.41 -0.07
N GLU A 42 4.48 -10.23 1.24
CA GLU A 42 5.81 -10.18 1.86
C GLU A 42 6.58 -11.49 1.64
N LYS A 43 5.92 -12.65 1.77
CA LYS A 43 6.52 -13.96 1.51
C LYS A 43 6.96 -14.10 0.05
N ILE A 44 6.11 -13.69 -0.89
CA ILE A 44 6.45 -13.70 -2.32
C ILE A 44 7.65 -12.79 -2.61
N ILE A 45 7.62 -11.55 -2.12
CA ILE A 45 8.69 -10.56 -2.36
C ILE A 45 10.04 -11.06 -1.85
N LYS A 46 10.06 -11.75 -0.70
CA LYS A 46 11.30 -12.34 -0.14
C LYS A 46 11.89 -13.44 -1.02
N GLY A 47 11.06 -14.17 -1.77
CA GLY A 47 11.48 -15.23 -2.69
C GLY A 47 11.93 -14.74 -4.07
N LEU A 48 11.74 -13.47 -4.41
CA LEU A 48 12.09 -12.95 -5.74
C LEU A 48 13.59 -12.62 -5.86
N PRO A 49 14.25 -12.95 -6.98
CA PRO A 49 15.68 -12.68 -7.19
C PRO A 49 15.99 -11.18 -7.29
N TYR A 50 15.00 -10.36 -7.65
CA TYR A 50 15.12 -8.90 -7.77
C TYR A 50 14.54 -8.13 -6.57
N ARG A 51 14.46 -8.76 -5.38
CA ARG A 51 13.90 -8.14 -4.18
C ARG A 51 14.48 -6.76 -3.84
N VAL A 52 15.79 -6.57 -4.06
CA VAL A 52 16.49 -5.32 -3.74
C VAL A 52 16.02 -4.18 -4.65
N SER A 53 15.92 -4.47 -5.95
CA SER A 53 15.41 -3.54 -6.96
C SER A 53 13.94 -3.22 -6.71
N LEU A 54 13.15 -4.24 -6.33
CA LEU A 54 11.74 -4.07 -5.98
C LEU A 54 11.55 -3.21 -4.73
N GLN A 55 12.33 -3.44 -3.67
CA GLN A 55 12.30 -2.63 -2.45
C GLN A 55 12.74 -1.18 -2.70
N ARG A 56 13.62 -0.93 -3.67
CA ARG A 56 14.00 0.43 -4.07
C ARG A 56 12.85 1.17 -4.75
N VAL A 57 12.08 0.48 -5.61
CA VAL A 57 10.94 1.07 -6.33
C VAL A 57 9.70 1.21 -5.43
N LEU A 58 9.48 0.23 -4.55
CA LEU A 58 8.31 0.06 -3.71
C LEU A 58 8.74 -0.19 -2.25
N PRO A 59 9.28 0.83 -1.56
CA PRO A 59 9.78 0.67 -0.21
C PRO A 59 8.65 0.32 0.76
N HIS A 60 8.85 -0.76 1.50
CA HIS A 60 7.95 -1.27 2.55
C HIS A 60 6.50 -1.45 2.07
N PHE A 61 6.27 -1.80 0.81
CA PHE A 61 4.92 -1.88 0.25
C PHE A 61 3.99 -2.82 1.03
N SER A 62 4.44 -4.03 1.38
CA SER A 62 3.67 -4.96 2.21
C SER A 62 3.34 -4.36 3.59
N GLY A 63 4.31 -3.67 4.22
CA GLY A 63 4.10 -2.98 5.48
C GLY A 63 3.06 -1.85 5.39
N LYS A 64 3.09 -1.07 4.30
CA LYS A 64 2.11 -0.02 4.03
C LYS A 64 0.70 -0.59 3.85
N ILE A 65 0.55 -1.67 3.09
CA ILE A 65 -0.75 -2.34 2.93
C ILE A 65 -1.27 -2.87 4.27
N ARG A 66 -0.39 -3.49 5.07
CA ARG A 66 -0.76 -3.98 6.40
C ARG A 66 -1.23 -2.84 7.30
N PHE A 67 -0.48 -1.74 7.33
CA PHE A 67 -0.84 -0.55 8.09
C PHE A 67 -2.19 0.01 7.65
N LEU A 68 -2.46 0.08 6.35
CA LEU A 68 -3.77 0.49 5.82
C LEU A 68 -4.89 -0.50 6.20
N GLY A 69 -4.63 -1.80 6.21
CA GLY A 69 -5.59 -2.78 6.70
C GLY A 69 -5.95 -2.54 8.17
N ILE A 70 -4.94 -2.37 9.03
CA ILE A 70 -5.11 -2.13 10.47
C ILE A 70 -5.82 -0.80 10.72
N LEU A 71 -5.39 0.28 10.06
CA LEU A 71 -6.01 1.59 10.19
C LEU A 71 -7.48 1.56 9.71
N GLY A 72 -7.80 0.74 8.70
CA GLY A 72 -9.18 0.49 8.27
C GLY A 72 -10.05 -0.11 9.38
N PHE A 73 -9.52 -1.06 10.15
CA PHE A 73 -10.20 -1.58 11.34
C PHE A 73 -10.40 -0.51 12.42
N VAL A 74 -9.42 0.38 12.62
CA VAL A 74 -9.57 1.52 13.55
C VAL A 74 -10.72 2.42 13.11
N PHE A 75 -10.83 2.74 11.82
CA PHE A 75 -11.96 3.51 11.29
C PHE A 75 -13.31 2.80 11.46
N LEU A 76 -13.35 1.47 11.29
CA LEU A 76 -14.57 0.69 11.54
C LEU A 76 -14.96 0.70 13.02
N TRP A 77 -13.98 0.60 13.93
CA TRP A 77 -14.22 0.63 15.37
C TRP A 77 -14.72 2.02 15.83
N VAL A 78 -14.06 3.09 15.40
CA VAL A 78 -14.48 4.49 15.62
C VAL A 78 -15.94 4.71 15.19
N ARG A 79 -16.32 4.09 14.07
CA ARG A 79 -17.69 4.15 13.56
C ARG A 79 -18.66 3.32 14.39
N TYR A 80 -18.26 2.14 14.85
CA TYR A 80 -19.07 1.31 15.73
C TYR A 80 -19.40 2.03 17.04
N GLU A 81 -18.40 2.72 17.62
CA GLU A 81 -18.56 3.58 18.80
C GLU A 81 -19.32 4.89 18.51
N ASN A 82 -19.70 5.15 17.24
CA ASN A 82 -20.37 6.38 16.79
C ASN A 82 -19.69 7.66 17.29
N LEU A 83 -18.36 7.71 17.23
CA LEU A 83 -17.64 8.92 17.64
C LEU A 83 -18.01 10.10 16.73
N PRO A 84 -18.45 11.24 17.31
CA PRO A 84 -18.89 12.38 16.51
C PRO A 84 -17.75 12.89 15.63
N TYR A 85 -18.09 13.34 14.42
CA TYR A 85 -17.17 13.79 13.35
C TYR A 85 -16.29 12.69 12.74
N LEU A 86 -15.64 11.85 13.55
CA LEU A 86 -14.76 10.79 13.06
C LEU A 86 -15.51 9.63 12.41
N ALA A 87 -16.75 9.36 12.83
CA ALA A 87 -17.61 8.35 12.23
C ALA A 87 -18.24 8.79 10.89
N MET A 88 -18.03 10.04 10.46
CA MET A 88 -18.61 10.56 9.21
C MET A 88 -18.28 9.66 8.03
N ARG A 89 -19.28 9.43 7.18
CA ARG A 89 -19.13 8.58 5.98
C ARG A 89 -18.10 9.15 5.01
N PHE A 90 -17.94 10.47 4.99
CA PHE A 90 -16.92 11.18 4.23
C PHE A 90 -15.50 10.67 4.50
N PHE A 91 -15.09 10.55 5.77
CA PHE A 91 -13.74 10.09 6.11
C PHE A 91 -13.48 8.67 5.62
N LEU A 92 -14.45 7.77 5.78
CA LEU A 92 -14.35 6.40 5.28
C LEU A 92 -14.22 6.36 3.75
N LEU A 93 -14.96 7.21 3.02
CA LEU A 93 -14.90 7.31 1.57
C LEU A 93 -13.54 7.85 1.10
N VAL A 94 -13.06 8.95 1.69
CA VAL A 94 -11.72 9.50 1.42
C VAL A 94 -10.64 8.46 1.71
N TYR A 95 -10.80 7.69 2.79
CA TYR A 95 -9.88 6.62 3.15
C TYR A 95 -9.85 5.48 2.12
N LEU A 96 -11.02 5.04 1.64
CA LEU A 96 -11.11 4.03 0.57
C LEU A 96 -10.49 4.53 -0.74
N LEU A 97 -10.73 5.79 -1.11
CA LEU A 97 -10.07 6.41 -2.27
C LEU A 97 -8.55 6.44 -2.12
N TYR A 98 -8.06 6.77 -0.93
CA TYR A 98 -6.63 6.76 -0.63
C TYR A 98 -6.03 5.35 -0.78
N ILE A 99 -6.70 4.31 -0.27
CA ILE A 99 -6.28 2.92 -0.47
C ILE A 99 -6.21 2.58 -1.97
N GLY A 100 -7.27 2.93 -2.73
CA GLY A 100 -7.32 2.71 -4.17
C GLY A 100 -6.16 3.39 -4.90
N TRP A 101 -5.85 4.64 -4.54
CA TRP A 101 -4.73 5.39 -5.08
C TRP A 101 -3.37 4.74 -4.76
N VAL A 102 -3.15 4.33 -3.50
CA VAL A 102 -1.91 3.66 -3.09
C VAL A 102 -1.72 2.36 -3.88
N ILE A 103 -2.76 1.55 -4.03
CA ILE A 103 -2.71 0.29 -4.78
C ILE A 103 -2.44 0.58 -6.27
N GLY A 104 -3.21 1.48 -6.88
CA GLY A 104 -3.07 1.83 -8.30
C GLY A 104 -1.70 2.42 -8.65
N PHE A 105 -1.19 3.34 -7.82
CA PHE A 105 0.14 3.91 -7.99
C PHE A 105 1.24 2.87 -7.80
N SER A 106 1.04 1.91 -6.91
CA SER A 106 1.99 0.81 -6.69
C SER A 106 2.03 -0.16 -7.87
N ILE A 107 0.88 -0.48 -8.45
CA ILE A 107 0.79 -1.28 -9.68
C ILE A 107 1.46 -0.54 -10.85
N TYR A 108 1.23 0.77 -10.97
CA TYR A 108 1.88 1.59 -11.99
C TYR A 108 3.41 1.55 -11.88
N LYS A 109 3.95 1.73 -10.66
CA LYS A 109 5.40 1.63 -10.41
C LYS A 109 5.93 0.23 -10.71
N TYR A 110 5.21 -0.81 -10.32
CA TYR A 110 5.59 -2.19 -10.61
C TYR A 110 5.66 -2.47 -12.11
N LYS A 111 4.67 -2.03 -12.89
CA LYS A 111 4.63 -2.28 -14.34
C LYS A 111 5.58 -1.41 -15.16
N LYS A 112 5.69 -0.12 -14.85
CA LYS A 112 6.47 0.83 -15.68
C LYS A 112 7.88 1.09 -15.18
N VAL A 113 8.09 1.19 -13.87
CA VAL A 113 9.39 1.63 -13.31
C VAL A 113 10.31 0.44 -13.05
N LEU A 114 9.78 -0.67 -12.53
CA LEU A 114 10.58 -1.87 -12.26
C LEU A 114 11.37 -2.40 -13.47
N PRO A 115 10.78 -2.58 -14.68
CA PRO A 115 11.55 -3.13 -15.80
C PRO A 115 12.69 -2.21 -16.25
N VAL A 116 12.52 -0.89 -16.11
CA VAL A 116 13.57 0.10 -16.43
C VAL A 116 14.73 -0.02 -15.44
N VAL A 117 14.42 -0.12 -14.14
CA VAL A 117 15.44 -0.31 -13.09
C VAL A 117 16.21 -1.62 -13.30
N LEU A 118 15.51 -2.71 -13.63
CA LEU A 118 16.16 -4.00 -13.90
C LEU A 118 17.09 -3.93 -15.12
N LYS A 119 16.67 -3.29 -16.22
CA LYS A 119 17.52 -3.10 -17.40
C LYS A 119 18.78 -2.31 -17.06
N HIS A 120 18.67 -1.23 -16.30
CA HIS A 120 19.83 -0.45 -15.87
C HIS A 120 20.78 -1.24 -14.95
N GLU A 121 20.24 -2.05 -14.03
CA GLU A 121 21.08 -2.90 -13.16
C GLU A 121 21.81 -3.98 -13.96
N HIS A 122 21.16 -4.58 -14.96
CA HIS A 122 21.82 -5.52 -15.88
C HIS A 122 22.92 -4.84 -16.71
N GLN A 123 22.65 -3.66 -17.26
CA GLN A 123 23.65 -2.88 -18.01
C GLN A 123 24.83 -2.48 -17.13
N GLN A 124 24.59 -2.05 -15.88
CA GLN A 124 25.66 -1.71 -14.94
C GLN A 124 26.50 -2.94 -14.56
N LYS A 125 25.88 -4.11 -14.36
CA LYS A 125 26.62 -5.36 -14.13
C LYS A 125 27.50 -5.71 -15.32
N ASN A 126 26.96 -5.65 -16.53
CA ASN A 126 27.73 -5.91 -17.74
C ASN A 126 28.91 -4.93 -17.85
N ARG A 127 28.66 -3.62 -17.70
CA ARG A 127 29.72 -2.59 -17.78
C ARG A 127 30.83 -2.81 -16.74
N LYS A 128 30.51 -3.23 -15.51
CA LYS A 128 31.50 -3.55 -14.47
C LYS A 128 32.36 -4.77 -14.79
N ASN A 129 31.86 -5.71 -15.58
CA ASN A 129 32.63 -6.88 -16.01
C ASN A 129 33.66 -6.53 -17.11
N TYR A 130 33.38 -5.50 -17.92
CA TYR A 130 34.26 -5.07 -19.01
C TYR A 130 35.21 -3.92 -18.66
N LEU A 131 35.00 -3.24 -17.53
CA LEU A 131 35.90 -2.18 -17.07
C LEU A 131 37.01 -2.78 -16.19
N PRO A 132 38.27 -2.39 -16.40
CA PRO A 132 39.37 -2.81 -15.53
C PRO A 132 39.12 -2.31 -14.11
N GLN A 133 38.98 -3.25 -13.17
CA GLN A 133 38.79 -2.92 -11.77
C GLN A 133 40.13 -2.47 -11.19
N ALA A 134 40.20 -1.24 -10.69
CA ALA A 134 41.38 -0.74 -10.01
C ALA A 134 41.73 -1.70 -8.85
N LYS A 135 42.92 -2.32 -8.91
CA LYS A 135 43.42 -3.19 -7.83
C LYS A 135 43.36 -2.40 -6.52
N LYS A 136 42.59 -2.91 -5.54
CA LYS A 136 42.57 -2.34 -4.19
C LYS A 136 44.00 -2.29 -3.67
N LYS A 137 44.57 -1.09 -3.50
CA LYS A 137 45.84 -0.90 -2.79
C LYS A 137 45.62 -1.36 -1.36
N THR A 138 46.09 -2.56 -1.03
CA THR A 138 46.20 -3.04 0.34
C THR A 138 47.09 -2.06 1.09
N LYS A 139 46.51 -1.19 1.92
CA LYS A 139 47.27 -0.38 2.86
C LYS A 139 47.91 -1.36 3.85
N LYS A 140 49.18 -1.70 3.61
CA LYS A 140 50.04 -2.43 4.55
C LYS A 140 50.14 -1.53 5.80
N LYS A 141 49.41 -1.88 6.88
CA LYS A 141 49.61 -1.26 8.19
C LYS A 141 51.05 -1.56 8.61
N ARG A 142 51.84 -0.49 8.78
CA ARG A 142 53.09 -0.53 9.56
C ARG A 142 52.73 -0.39 11.02
#